data_AF-X1FA09-F1
#
_entry.id   AF-X1FA09-F1
#
_cell.length_a   1.000
_cell.length_b   1.000
_cell.length_c   1.000
_cell.angle_alpha   90.00
_cell.angle_beta   90.00
_cell.angle_gamma   90.00
#
_symmetry.space_group_name_H-M   'P 1'
#
loop_
_entity.id
_entity.type
_entity.pdbx_description
1 polymer ?
#
loop_
_entity_poly.entity_id
_entity_poly.type
_entity_poly.pdbx_seq_one_letter_code
_entity_poly.pdbx_strand_id
1 'polypeptide(L)'
;MSKTMGIIVNREKEGAVQYARGVIQWLEKKENRVLVSNWLGNRIHRHDLVADKSEIGEISDLVISLGGDGTLCRAARDFAPYEVPLLGINFGGLGFLTEIPISQYR
;
A
#
# COMPACT_ATOMS: atom_id res chain seq x y z
N MET A 1 7.78 -3.70 18.44
CA MET A 1 6.40 -4.19 18.33
C MET A 1 6.10 -4.39 16.87
N SER A 2 5.60 -5.56 16.47
CA SER A 2 5.16 -5.80 15.09
C SER A 2 3.94 -4.92 14.78
N LYS A 3 3.92 -4.31 13.59
CA LYS A 3 2.84 -3.45 13.11
C LYS A 3 2.16 -4.11 11.90
N THR A 4 0.88 -3.83 11.69
CA THR A 4 0.12 -4.31 10.53
C THR A 4 0.04 -3.20 9.48
N MET A 5 0.50 -3.50 8.27
CA MET A 5 0.60 -2.54 7.17
C MET A 5 -0.33 -2.94 6.02
N GLY A 6 -1.30 -2.10 5.71
CA GLY A 6 -2.13 -2.25 4.52
C GLY A 6 -1.44 -1.70 3.29
N ILE A 7 -1.58 -2.36 2.14
CA ILE A 7 -1.06 -1.85 0.86
C ILE A 7 -2.17 -1.86 -0.19
N ILE A 8 -2.39 -0.69 -0.78
CA ILE A 8 -3.25 -0.50 -1.95
C ILE A 8 -2.40 0.04 -3.10
N VAL A 9 -2.72 -0.38 -4.33
CA VAL A 9 -1.93 -0.07 -5.53
C VAL A 9 -2.81 0.50 -6.62
N ASN A 10 -2.27 1.45 -7.39
CA ASN A 10 -2.85 1.80 -8.69
C ASN A 10 -2.67 0.65 -9.68
N ARG A 11 -3.79 0.03 -10.08
CA ARG A 11 -3.81 -1.15 -10.97
C ARG A 11 -3.45 -0.83 -12.43
N GLU A 12 -3.58 0.43 -12.83
CA GLU A 12 -3.35 0.90 -14.20
C GLU A 12 -1.89 1.33 -14.43
N LYS A 13 -1.12 1.50 -13.35
CA LYS A 13 0.26 1.96 -13.45
C LYS A 13 1.18 0.79 -13.83
N GLU A 14 1.94 0.98 -14.90
CA GLU A 14 3.00 0.04 -15.29
C GLU A 14 4.03 -0.11 -14.16
N GLY A 15 4.48 -1.34 -13.91
CA GLY A 15 5.43 -1.64 -12.83
C GLY A 15 4.83 -1.67 -11.41
N ALA A 16 3.54 -1.34 -11.21
CA ALA A 16 2.92 -1.29 -9.87
C ALA A 16 3.11 -2.59 -9.06
N VAL A 17 3.01 -3.75 -9.71
CA VAL A 17 3.21 -5.05 -9.06
C VAL A 17 4.67 -5.22 -8.59
N GLN A 18 5.64 -4.79 -9.40
CA GLN A 18 7.06 -4.88 -9.04
C GLN A 18 7.40 -3.98 -7.86
N TYR A 19 6.92 -2.73 -7.87
CA TYR A 19 7.10 -1.82 -6.75
C TYR A 19 6.43 -2.32 -5.47
N ALA A 20 5.20 -2.82 -5.57
CA ALA A 20 4.51 -3.42 -4.44
C ALA A 20 5.28 -4.60 -3.85
N ARG A 21 5.84 -5.49 -4.67
CA ARG A 21 6.71 -6.58 -4.19
C ARG A 21 7.91 -6.06 -3.40
N GLY A 22 8.57 -5.01 -3.89
CA GLY A 22 9.70 -4.40 -3.19
C GLY A 22 9.32 -3.82 -1.83
N VAL A 23 8.20 -3.11 -1.75
CA VAL A 23 7.68 -2.54 -0.49
C VAL A 23 7.26 -3.66 0.49
N ILE A 24 6.57 -4.69 0.00
CA ILE A 24 6.16 -5.85 0.82
C ILE A 24 7.39 -6.51 1.44
N GLN A 25 8.40 -6.84 0.63
CA GLN A 25 9.65 -7.46 1.10
C GLN A 25 10.36 -6.59 2.14
N TRP A 26 10.40 -5.27 1.93
CA TRP A 26 11.00 -4.33 2.87
C TRP A 26 10.26 -4.30 4.21
N LEU A 27 8.92 -4.31 4.19
CA LEU A 27 8.10 -4.33 5.41
C LEU A 27 8.23 -5.65 6.18
N GLU A 28 8.18 -6.79 5.48
CA GLU A 28 8.34 -8.12 6.06
C GLU A 28 9.73 -8.28 6.70
N LYS A 29 10.78 -7.75 6.06
CA LYS A 29 12.15 -7.75 6.62
C LYS A 29 12.25 -6.95 7.93
N LYS A 30 11.34 -6.00 8.15
CA LYS A 30 11.22 -5.25 9.41
C LYS A 30 10.20 -5.87 10.38
N GLU A 31 9.84 -7.13 10.18
CA GLU A 31 8.93 -7.92 11.03
C GLU A 31 7.51 -7.33 11.12
N ASN A 32 7.07 -6.61 10.09
CA ASN A 32 5.70 -6.12 9.99
C ASN A 32 4.81 -7.16 9.31
N ARG A 33 3.56 -7.27 9.77
CA ARG A 33 2.51 -7.99 9.04
C ARG A 33 2.05 -7.12 7.88
N VAL A 34 1.81 -7.74 6.72
CA VAL A 34 1.34 -7.02 5.53
C VAL A 34 -0.01 -7.55 5.10
N LEU A 35 -0.91 -6.65 4.73
CA LEU A 35 -2.23 -6.96 4.16
C LEU A 35 -2.36 -6.31 2.79
N VAL A 36 -2.88 -7.05 1.82
CA VAL A 36 -3.07 -6.60 0.44
C VAL A 36 -4.44 -6.96 -0.07
N SER A 37 -4.96 -6.17 -1.00
CA SER A 37 -6.19 -6.55 -1.71
C SER A 37 -6.04 -7.87 -2.48
N ASN A 38 -7.14 -8.61 -2.66
CA ASN A 38 -7.18 -9.85 -3.45
C ASN A 38 -6.51 -9.71 -4.83
N TRP A 39 -6.71 -8.58 -5.53
CA TRP A 39 -6.08 -8.33 -6.83
C TRP A 39 -4.55 -8.37 -6.76
N LEU A 40 -3.96 -7.72 -5.75
CA LEU A 40 -2.51 -7.65 -5.59
C LEU A 40 -1.96 -9.00 -5.13
N GLY A 41 -2.58 -9.63 -4.12
CA GLY A 41 -2.18 -10.94 -3.61
C GLY A 41 -2.12 -12.01 -4.70
N ASN A 42 -3.12 -12.05 -5.59
CA ASN A 42 -3.13 -12.96 -6.74
C ASN A 42 -2.00 -12.67 -7.73
N ARG A 43 -1.71 -11.39 -8.02
CA ARG A 43 -0.65 -11.00 -8.96
C ARG A 43 0.76 -11.29 -8.46
N ILE A 44 0.98 -11.28 -7.14
CA ILE A 44 2.28 -11.60 -6.53
C ILE A 44 2.37 -13.04 -6.01
N HIS A 45 1.29 -13.81 -6.12
CA HIS A 45 1.16 -15.20 -5.64
C HIS A 45 1.38 -15.33 -4.12
N ARG A 46 0.84 -14.38 -3.35
CA ARG A 46 0.86 -14.35 -1.88
C ARG A 46 -0.57 -14.24 -1.35
N HIS A 47 -1.28 -15.35 -1.39
CA HIS A 47 -2.66 -15.44 -0.89
C HIS A 47 -2.74 -15.30 0.63
N ASP A 48 -1.66 -15.61 1.33
CA ASP A 48 -1.50 -15.45 2.78
C ASP A 48 -1.55 -13.99 3.26
N LEU A 49 -1.34 -13.04 2.35
CA LEU A 49 -1.41 -11.60 2.64
C LEU A 49 -2.79 -10.99 2.29
N VAL A 50 -3.70 -11.77 1.69
CA VAL A 50 -4.96 -11.23 1.16
C VAL A 50 -5.92 -10.90 2.30
N ALA A 51 -6.43 -9.67 2.26
CA ALA A 51 -7.51 -9.20 3.11
C ALA A 51 -8.51 -8.40 2.25
N ASP A 52 -9.76 -8.33 2.71
CA ASP A 52 -10.72 -7.41 2.11
C ASP A 52 -10.45 -5.96 2.55
N LYS A 53 -11.14 -5.01 1.93
CA LYS A 53 -10.90 -3.59 2.21
C LYS A 53 -11.26 -3.22 3.66
N SER A 54 -12.34 -3.79 4.19
CA SER A 54 -12.80 -3.55 5.56
C SER A 54 -11.77 -4.04 6.57
N GLU A 55 -11.28 -5.27 6.42
CA GLU A 55 -10.24 -5.85 7.26
C GLU A 55 -8.97 -4.98 7.19
N ILE A 56 -8.52 -4.61 6.00
CA ILE A 56 -7.36 -3.70 5.86
C ILE A 56 -7.58 -2.40 6.65
N GLY A 57 -8.78 -1.82 6.60
CA GLY A 57 -9.10 -0.59 7.33
C GLY A 57 -9.13 -0.79 8.84
N GLU A 58 -9.74 -1.87 9.31
CA GLU A 58 -9.97 -2.13 10.74
C GLU A 58 -8.72 -2.53 11.52
N ILE A 59 -7.79 -3.27 10.89
CA ILE A 59 -6.66 -3.86 11.62
C ILE A 59 -5.28 -3.31 11.23
N SER A 60 -5.17 -2.45 10.22
CA SER A 60 -3.89 -1.83 9.85
C SER A 60 -3.55 -0.67 10.77
N ASP A 61 -2.29 -0.58 11.18
CA ASP A 61 -1.73 0.59 11.85
C ASP A 61 -1.45 1.74 10.86
N LEU A 62 -1.24 1.40 9.58
CA LEU A 62 -0.96 2.33 8.48
C LEU A 62 -1.39 1.68 7.16
N VAL A 63 -2.04 2.44 6.27
CA VAL A 63 -2.26 2.02 4.89
C VAL A 63 -1.36 2.82 3.94
N ILE A 64 -0.57 2.09 3.17
CA ILE A 64 0.35 2.64 2.18
C ILE A 64 -0.34 2.65 0.82
N SER A 65 -0.55 3.85 0.29
CA SER A 65 -1.06 4.11 -1.04
C SER A 65 0.07 4.16 -2.05
N LEU A 66 0.12 3.14 -2.89
CA LEU A 66 1.12 2.96 -3.92
C LEU A 66 0.65 3.54 -5.27
N GLY A 67 1.03 4.78 -5.58
CA GLY A 67 0.64 5.48 -6.81
C GLY A 67 0.80 7.00 -6.73
N GLY A 68 0.00 7.75 -7.51
CA GLY A 68 -0.01 9.22 -7.46
C GLY A 68 -1.14 9.78 -6.60
N ASP A 69 -1.38 11.09 -6.71
CA ASP A 69 -2.41 11.82 -5.94
C ASP A 69 -3.81 11.20 -6.08
N GLY A 70 -4.20 10.79 -7.29
CA GLY A 70 -5.49 10.13 -7.52
C GLY A 70 -5.65 8.83 -6.73
N THR A 71 -4.56 8.06 -6.56
CA THR A 71 -4.55 6.85 -5.75
C THR A 71 -4.71 7.19 -4.27
N LEU A 72 -3.97 8.19 -3.78
CA LEU A 72 -4.04 8.61 -2.38
C LEU A 72 -5.41 9.23 -2.04
N CYS A 73 -5.99 10.05 -2.91
CA CYS A 73 -7.35 10.58 -2.70
C CYS A 73 -8.42 9.49 -2.72
N ARG A 74 -8.25 8.45 -3.54
CA ARG A 74 -9.13 7.27 -3.49
C ARG A 74 -8.96 6.52 -2.18
N ALA A 75 -7.71 6.33 -1.74
CA ALA A 75 -7.40 5.74 -0.44
C ALA A 75 -8.07 6.50 0.71
N ALA A 76 -7.93 7.83 0.72
CA ALA A 76 -8.53 8.70 1.73
C ALA A 76 -10.03 8.48 1.85
N ARG A 77 -10.75 8.42 0.72
CA ARG A 77 -12.19 8.13 0.73
C ARG A 77 -12.51 6.70 1.18
N ASP A 78 -11.73 5.74 0.71
CA ASP A 78 -11.94 4.32 1.02
C ASP A 78 -11.68 3.99 2.50
N PHE A 79 -10.73 4.69 3.12
CA PHE A 79 -10.23 4.39 4.46
C PHE A 79 -10.61 5.41 5.55
N ALA A 80 -11.20 6.55 5.18
CA ALA A 80 -11.70 7.54 6.14
C ALA A 80 -12.61 6.94 7.24
N PRO A 81 -13.53 5.99 6.97
CA PRO A 81 -14.37 5.42 8.02
C PRO A 81 -13.63 4.66 9.12
N TYR A 82 -12.39 4.23 8.85
CA TYR A 82 -11.58 3.44 9.79
C TYR A 82 -10.54 4.27 10.53
N GLU A 83 -10.43 5.57 10.21
CA GLU A 83 -9.48 6.51 10.82
C GLU A 83 -8.01 6.04 10.79
N VAL A 84 -7.68 5.12 9.87
CA VAL A 84 -6.33 4.59 9.71
C VAL A 84 -5.44 5.62 8.99
N PRO A 85 -4.22 5.89 9.50
CA PRO A 85 -3.28 6.78 8.83
C PRO A 85 -2.94 6.31 7.41
N LEU A 86 -2.74 7.26 6.50
CA LEU A 86 -2.38 7.00 5.11
C LEU A 86 -0.99 7.52 4.78
N LEU A 87 -0.20 6.71 4.08
CA LEU A 87 1.09 7.11 3.51
C LEU A 87 1.05 6.97 1.99
N GLY A 88 1.20 8.08 1.26
CA GLY A 88 1.33 8.06 -0.19
C GLY A 88 2.78 7.89 -0.64
N ILE A 89 3.07 6.86 -1.43
CA ILE A 89 4.38 6.67 -2.08
C ILE A 89 4.20 6.74 -3.60
N ASN A 90 4.99 7.59 -4.24
CA ASN A 90 4.97 7.82 -5.68
C ASN A 90 6.10 7.09 -6.40
N PHE A 91 5.79 6.42 -7.50
CA PHE A 91 6.75 5.70 -8.37
C PHE A 91 6.71 6.20 -9.82
N GLY A 92 6.19 7.41 -10.04
CA GLY A 92 6.13 8.09 -11.32
C GLY A 92 6.69 9.52 -11.24
N GLY A 93 6.11 10.43 -12.03
CA GLY A 93 6.45 11.85 -12.01
C GLY A 93 6.06 12.54 -10.70
N LEU A 94 6.39 13.83 -10.57
CA LEU A 94 6.04 14.66 -9.41
C LEU A 94 4.53 14.59 -9.11
N GLY A 95 4.19 14.21 -7.89
CA GLY A 95 2.84 14.31 -7.32
C GLY A 95 2.83 15.36 -6.21
N PHE A 96 1.71 16.03 -5.98
CA PHE A 96 1.60 17.09 -4.97
C PHE A 96 1.38 16.51 -3.57
N LEU A 97 0.64 15.41 -3.46
CA LEU A 97 0.25 14.79 -2.18
C LEU A 97 1.05 13.54 -1.85
N THR A 98 1.67 12.92 -2.84
CA THR A 98 2.53 11.74 -2.67
C THR A 98 4.00 12.14 -2.70
N GLU A 99 4.55 12.51 -1.54
CA GLU A 99 5.85 13.19 -1.45
C GLU A 99 7.06 12.23 -1.31
N ILE A 100 6.85 10.93 -1.09
CA ILE A 100 7.96 9.96 -1.02
C ILE A 100 8.20 9.31 -2.38
N PRO A 101 9.30 9.62 -3.09
CA PRO A 101 9.68 8.92 -4.30
C PRO A 101 10.17 7.50 -3.97
N ILE A 102 9.90 6.57 -4.88
CA ILE A 102 10.43 5.19 -4.85
C ILE A 102 11.97 5.15 -4.72
N SER A 103 12.70 6.19 -5.16
CA SER A 103 14.16 6.24 -5.02
C SER A 103 14.66 6.48 -3.59
N GLN A 104 13.79 6.97 -2.69
CA GLN A 104 14.16 7.41 -1.35
C GLN A 104 13.81 6.41 -0.24
N TYR A 105 12.98 5.38 -0.49
CA TYR A 105 12.83 4.28 0.46
C TYR A 105 14.01 3.31 0.30
N ARG A 106 14.94 3.32 1.26
CA ARG A 106 16.04 2.35 1.37
C ARG A 106 15.98 1.70 2.75
#